data_AF-A0A3D0RR07-F1
#
_entry.id   AF-A0A3D0RR07-F1
#
_cell.length_a   1.000
_cell.length_b   1.000
_cell.length_c   1.000
_cell.angle_alpha   90.00
_cell.angle_beta   90.00
_cell.angle_gamma   90.00
#
_symmetry.space_group_name_H-M   'P 1'
#
loop_
_entity.id
_entity.type
_entity.pdbx_description
1 polymer ?
#
loop_
_entity_poly.entity_id
_entity_poly.type
_entity_poly.pdbx_seq_one_letter_code
_entity_poly.pdbx_strand_id
1 'polypeptide(L)' 'CLAISACLMQLSYYKKKQRKDGLWNLNSIMSGRKFFDMEKAGQPSRWNTLRAMRVLNWWNET' A
#
# COMPACT_ATOMS: atom_id res chain seq x y z
N CYS A 1 12.19 -15.14 15.63
CA CYS A 1 13.28 -15.03 14.62
C CYS A 1 13.28 -13.61 14.05
N LEU A 2 14.44 -13.00 13.78
CA LEU A 2 14.57 -11.60 13.31
C LEU A 2 13.66 -11.28 12.11
N ALA A 3 13.36 -12.27 11.25
CA ALA A 3 12.44 -12.15 10.12
C ALA A 3 10.97 -11.85 10.51
N ILE A 4 10.47 -12.42 11.61
CA ILE A 4 9.08 -12.20 12.06
C ILE A 4 8.94 -10.78 12.63
N SER A 5 9.94 -10.30 13.37
CA SER A 5 9.96 -8.94 13.93
C SER A 5 9.98 -7.87 12.82
N ALA A 6 10.79 -8.09 11.77
CA ALA A 6 10.81 -7.21 10.60
C ALA A 6 9.46 -7.17 9.85
N CYS A 7 8.78 -8.31 9.73
CA CYS A 7 7.48 -8.39 9.07
C CYS A 7 6.38 -7.65 9.84
N LEU A 8 6.35 -7.80 11.17
CA LEU A 8 5.42 -7.07 12.06
C LEU A 8 5.64 -5.55 11.99
N MET A 9 6.90 -5.11 11.98
CA MET A 9 7.24 -3.69 11.84
C MET A 9 6.73 -3.13 10.51
N GLN A 10 6.88 -3.88 9.41
CA GLN A 10 6.41 -3.49 8.09
C GLN A 10 4.87 -3.39 8.00
N LEU A 11 4.14 -4.34 8.59
CA LEU A 11 2.68 -4.33 8.69
C LEU A 11 2.18 -3.10 9.47
N SER A 12 2.83 -2.78 10.59
CA SER A 12 2.47 -1.61 11.40
C SER A 12 2.65 -0.29 10.62
N TYR A 13 3.71 -0.20 9.82
CA TYR A 13 3.97 0.94 8.95
C TYR A 13 2.93 1.07 7.85
N TYR A 14 2.53 -0.05 7.24
CA TYR A 14 1.48 -0.08 6.23
C TYR A 14 0.12 0.37 6.79
N LYS A 15 -0.26 -0.11 7.98
CA LYS A 15 -1.49 0.30 8.67
C LYS A 15 -1.49 1.80 9.00
N LYS A 16 -0.34 2.36 9.43
CA LYS A 16 -0.20 3.81 9.70
C LYS A 16 -0.39 4.68 8.46
N LYS A 17 -0.11 4.15 7.26
CA LYS A 17 -0.32 4.85 5.99
C LYS A 17 -1.73 4.73 5.44
N GLN A 18 -2.58 3.92 6.05
CA GLN A 18 -3.98 3.80 5.67
C GLN A 18 -4.70 5.10 6.02
N ARG A 19 -5.48 5.62 5.07
CA ARG A 19 -6.35 6.77 5.31
C ARG A 19 -7.59 6.34 6.08
N LYS A 20 -8.34 7.34 6.57
CA LYS A 20 -9.62 7.12 7.29
C LYS A 20 -10.69 6.42 6.44
N ASP A 21 -10.61 6.59 5.12
CA ASP A 21 -11.48 5.94 4.12
C ASP A 21 -11.04 4.50 3.80
N GLY A 22 -9.97 4.01 4.44
CA GLY A 22 -9.42 2.68 4.23
C GLY A 22 -8.52 2.54 3.00
N LEU A 23 -8.24 3.64 2.28
CA LEU A 23 -7.45 3.63 1.04
C LEU A 23 -5.99 4.02 1.27
N TRP A 24 -5.12 3.68 0.31
CA TRP A 24 -3.71 4.09 0.30
C TRP A 24 -3.42 5.04 -0.85
N ASN A 25 -2.79 6.18 -0.55
CA ASN A 25 -2.40 7.15 -1.57
C ASN A 25 -1.27 6.64 -2.47
N LEU A 26 -1.26 7.11 -3.71
CA LEU A 26 -0.12 6.97 -4.60
C LEU A 26 0.98 7.95 -4.18
N ASN A 27 2.08 7.46 -3.61
CA ASN A 27 3.14 8.34 -3.10
C ASN A 27 3.92 9.04 -4.22
N SER A 28 4.21 8.32 -5.30
CA SER A 28 4.90 8.86 -6.46
C SER A 28 4.40 8.19 -7.72
N ILE A 29 4.42 8.93 -8.82
CA ILE A 29 4.32 8.36 -10.14
C ILE A 29 5.73 8.30 -10.72
N MET A 30 6.05 7.22 -11.43
CA MET A 30 7.32 7.09 -12.12
C MET A 30 7.48 8.24 -13.13
N SER A 31 8.59 8.96 -13.08
CA SER A 31 8.91 10.00 -14.06
C SER A 31 9.40 9.36 -15.37
N GLY A 32 8.91 9.83 -16.52
CA GLY A 32 9.28 9.30 -17.83
C GLY A 32 8.16 9.39 -18.86
N ARG A 33 8.44 8.96 -20.10
CA ARG A 33 7.41 8.86 -21.15
C ARG A 33 6.42 7.77 -20.79
N LYS A 34 5.17 8.17 -20.62
CA LYS A 34 4.04 7.28 -20.38
C LYS A 34 3.07 7.40 -21.54
N PHE A 35 2.46 6.29 -21.91
CA PHE A 35 1.38 6.28 -22.90
C PHE A 35 0.07 6.77 -22.28
N PHE A 36 -0.17 6.46 -21.00
CA PHE A 36 -1.37 6.86 -20.27
C PHE A 36 -1.04 7.14 -18.81
N ASP A 37 -1.65 8.18 -18.25
CA ASP A 37 -1.66 8.42 -16.81
C ASP A 37 -2.90 7.75 -16.20
N MET A 38 -2.70 6.58 -15.58
CA MET A 38 -3.80 5.81 -14.96
C MET A 38 -4.23 6.34 -13.59
N GLU A 39 -3.30 6.91 -12.82
CA GLU A 39 -3.55 7.37 -11.46
C GLU A 39 -2.74 8.63 -11.16
N LYS A 40 -3.25 9.49 -10.27
CA LYS A 40 -2.61 10.75 -9.87
C LYS A 40 -1.87 10.60 -8.54
N ALA A 41 -0.65 11.15 -8.45
CA ALA A 41 0.10 11.20 -7.20
C ALA A 41 -0.71 11.97 -6.13
N GLY A 42 -0.64 11.50 -4.89
CA GLY A 42 -1.36 12.07 -3.74
C GLY A 42 -2.84 11.69 -3.65
N GLN A 43 -3.41 11.07 -4.69
CA GLN A 43 -4.77 10.53 -4.67
C GLN A 43 -4.77 9.06 -4.23
N PRO A 44 -5.88 8.55 -3.69
CA PRO A 44 -6.00 7.14 -3.35
C PRO A 44 -5.78 6.27 -4.60
N SER A 45 -4.81 5.37 -4.53
CA SER A 45 -4.49 4.42 -5.59
C SER A 45 -5.34 3.17 -5.43
N ARG A 46 -6.02 2.78 -6.51
CA ARG A 46 -6.83 1.57 -6.58
C ARG A 46 -5.93 0.35 -6.43
N TRP A 47 -4.78 0.36 -7.10
CA TRP A 47 -3.83 -0.75 -7.09
C TRP A 47 -3.11 -0.93 -5.76
N ASN A 48 -2.65 0.16 -5.13
CA ASN A 48 -2.02 0.06 -3.82
C ASN A 48 -3.02 -0.40 -2.77
N THR A 49 -4.26 0.09 -2.83
CA THR A 49 -5.32 -0.34 -1.93
C THR A 49 -5.59 -1.83 -2.08
N LEU A 50 -5.75 -2.34 -3.31
CA LEU A 50 -5.98 -3.77 -3.54
C LEU A 50 -4.84 -4.65 -3.00
N ARG A 51 -3.58 -4.24 -3.24
CA ARG A 51 -2.40 -4.96 -2.75
C ARG A 51 -2.33 -4.96 -1.22
N ALA A 52 -2.54 -3.80 -0.59
CA ALA A 52 -2.54 -3.67 0.86
C ALA A 52 -3.63 -4.55 1.49
N MET A 53 -4.86 -4.49 0.96
CA MET A 53 -5.98 -5.32 1.42
C MET A 53 -5.65 -6.82 1.34
N ARG A 54 -5.05 -7.27 0.22
CA ARG A 54 -4.66 -8.69 0.07
C ARG A 54 -3.67 -9.15 1.12
N VAL A 55 -2.62 -8.36 1.38
CA VAL A 55 -1.60 -8.72 2.39
C VAL A 55 -2.18 -8.69 3.80
N LEU A 56 -3.01 -7.69 4.10
CA LEU A 56 -3.65 -7.56 5.41
C LEU A 56 -4.63 -8.71 5.68
N ASN A 57 -5.44 -9.09 4.70
CA ASN A 57 -6.37 -10.21 4.83
C ASN A 57 -5.61 -11.51 5.05
N TRP A 58 -4.59 -11.80 4.23
CA TRP A 58 -3.77 -12.99 4.39
C TRP A 58 -3.15 -13.09 5.79
N TRP A 59 -2.63 -11.97 6.33
CA TRP A 59 -2.04 -11.96 7.66
C TRP A 59 -3.06 -12.11 8.79
N ASN A 60 -4.29 -11.64 8.61
CA ASN A 60 -5.35 -11.79 9.61
C ASN A 60 -6.01 -13.18 9.59
N GLU A 61 -5.90 -13.90 8.47
CA GLU A 61 -6.43 -15.26 8.30
C GLU A 61 -5.47 -16.34 8.83
N THR A 62 -4.19 -16.01 9.03
CA THR A 62 -3.17 -16.83 9.73
C THR A 62 -3.16 -16.59 11.24
#